data_AF-A0A1C4TGM9-F1
#
_entry.id   AF-A0A1C4TGM9-F1
#
_cell.length_a   1.000
_cell.length_b   1.000
_cell.length_c   1.000
_cell.angle_alpha   90.00
_cell.angle_beta   90.00
_cell.angle_gamma   90.00
#
_symmetry.space_group_name_H-M   'P 1'
#
loop_
_entity.id
_entity.type
_entity.pdbx_description
1 polymer ?
#
loop_
_entity_poly.entity_id
_entity_poly.type
_entity_poly.pdbx_seq_one_letter_code
_entity_poly.pdbx_strand_id
1 'polypeptide(L)' 'MTDMAAERQLPALVELTWDQAAGRACVWCKQPLDRGAVPAGVIQERDGAHVLDTEVWAGPCCAGG' A
#
# COMPACT_ATOMS: atom_id res chain seq x y z
N MET A 1 -4.05 8.62 26.92
CA MET A 1 -4.10 7.27 26.32
C MET A 1 -4.30 7.52 24.84
N THR A 2 -3.22 7.48 24.06
CA THR A 2 -3.23 7.90 22.65
C THR A 2 -4.13 6.95 21.86
N ASP A 3 -5.17 7.49 21.26
CA ASP A 3 -6.04 6.83 20.29
C ASP A 3 -5.14 6.38 19.12
N MET A 4 -4.73 5.10 19.11
CA MET A 4 -4.12 4.51 17.93
C MET A 4 -5.27 4.27 16.96
N ALA A 5 -5.51 5.25 16.09
CA ALA A 5 -6.39 5.07 14.93
C ALA A 5 -6.08 3.72 14.30
N ALA A 6 -7.09 2.86 14.20
CA ALA A 6 -6.93 1.51 13.69
C ALA A 6 -6.15 1.54 12.38
N GLU A 7 -4.96 0.96 12.38
CA GLU A 7 -4.07 0.98 11.23
C GLU A 7 -4.79 0.29 10.08
N ARG A 8 -5.04 1.03 8.99
CA ARG A 8 -5.85 0.56 7.88
C ARG A 8 -5.14 -0.62 7.24
N GLN A 9 -5.74 -1.81 7.35
CA GLN A 9 -5.12 -3.05 6.88
C GLN A 9 -4.74 -2.96 5.39
N LEU A 10 -3.54 -3.45 5.07
CA LEU A 10 -3.08 -3.57 3.69
C LEU A 10 -3.80 -4.75 3.00
N PRO A 11 -4.16 -4.61 1.71
CA PRO A 11 -4.60 -5.74 0.90
C PRO A 11 -3.51 -6.80 0.77
N ALA A 12 -3.88 -8.02 0.40
CA ALA A 12 -2.92 -9.03 0.00
C ALA A 12 -2.29 -8.69 -1.37
N LEU A 13 -1.07 -9.16 -1.63
CA LEU A 13 -0.36 -8.87 -2.89
C LEU A 13 -1.17 -9.32 -4.12
N VAL A 14 -1.88 -10.43 -4.00
CA VAL A 14 -2.68 -11.02 -5.09
C VAL A 14 -3.88 -10.14 -5.48
N GLU A 15 -4.31 -9.26 -4.59
CA GLU A 15 -5.46 -8.36 -4.77
C GLU A 15 -5.06 -7.03 -5.42
N LEU A 16 -3.75 -6.74 -5.48
CA LEU A 16 -3.25 -5.52 -6.07
C LEU A 16 -3.34 -5.55 -7.59
N THR A 17 -3.67 -4.40 -8.18
CA THR A 17 -3.35 -4.18 -9.59
C THR A 17 -1.84 -4.00 -9.76
N TRP A 18 -1.35 -4.18 -10.98
CA TRP A 18 0.05 -3.94 -11.30
C TRP A 18 0.49 -2.52 -10.92
N ASP A 19 -0.34 -1.50 -11.16
CA ASP A 19 -0.03 -0.12 -10.79
C ASP A 19 0.08 0.08 -9.27
N GLN A 20 -0.73 -0.63 -8.48
CA GLN A 20 -0.62 -0.56 -7.01
C GLN A 20 0.68 -1.21 -6.52
N ALA A 21 1.01 -2.41 -7.04
CA ALA A 21 2.25 -3.12 -6.71
C ALA A 21 3.51 -2.38 -7.19
N ALA A 22 3.42 -1.62 -8.29
CA ALA A 22 4.51 -0.80 -8.81
C ALA A 22 4.63 0.59 -8.14
N GLY A 23 3.81 0.88 -7.13
CA GLY A 23 3.81 2.19 -6.44
C GLY A 23 3.28 3.35 -7.28
N ARG A 24 2.51 3.08 -8.34
CA ARG A 24 1.92 4.07 -9.26
C ARG A 24 0.49 4.43 -8.92
N ALA A 25 -0.19 3.61 -8.12
CA ALA A 25 -1.57 3.82 -7.69
C ALA A 25 -1.72 3.61 -6.19
N CYS A 26 -2.64 4.35 -5.57
CA CYS A 26 -2.95 4.23 -4.15
C CYS A 26 -3.36 2.80 -3.81
N VAL A 27 -2.73 2.23 -2.78
CA VAL A 27 -2.96 0.85 -2.35
C VAL A 27 -4.42 0.54 -1.99
N TRP A 28 -5.18 1.54 -1.57
CA TRP A 28 -6.59 1.35 -1.20
C TRP A 28 -7.60 1.75 -2.28
N CYS A 29 -7.42 2.87 -2.98
CA CYS A 29 -8.45 3.41 -3.88
C CYS A 29 -8.09 3.34 -5.38
N LYS A 30 -6.91 2.81 -5.72
CA LYS A 30 -6.43 2.63 -7.11
C LYS A 30 -6.22 3.93 -7.91
N GLN A 31 -6.43 5.10 -7.30
CA GLN A 31 -6.17 6.37 -7.95
C GLN A 31 -4.67 6.53 -8.26
N PRO A 32 -4.30 7.08 -9.42
CA PRO A 32 -2.92 7.36 -9.76
C PRO A 32 -2.24 8.21 -8.67
N LEU A 33 -1.00 7.87 -8.36
CA LEU A 33 -0.15 8.63 -7.45
C LEU A 33 0.70 9.59 -8.26
N ASP A 34 0.73 10.84 -7.82
CA ASP A 34 1.56 11.90 -8.37
C ASP A 34 2.51 12.46 -7.31
N ARG A 35 2.20 13.63 -6.73
CA ARG A 35 3.00 14.27 -5.69
C ARG A 35 2.30 14.09 -4.35
N GLY A 36 3.09 13.90 -3.29
CA GLY A 36 2.56 13.74 -1.94
C GLY A 36 2.04 12.35 -1.62
N ALA A 37 2.40 11.34 -2.43
CA ALA A 37 2.29 9.95 -1.99
C ALA A 37 3.18 9.71 -0.77
N VAL A 38 2.67 8.95 0.19
CA VAL A 38 3.39 8.54 1.40
C VAL A 38 3.49 7.01 1.47
N PRO A 39 4.52 6.47 2.14
CA PRO A 39 4.62 5.04 2.38
C PRO A 39 3.40 4.58 3.19
N ALA A 40 2.72 3.54 2.71
CA ALA A 40 1.59 2.91 3.41
C ALA A 40 2.02 1.64 4.16
N GLY A 41 3.14 1.03 3.76
CA GLY A 41 3.74 -0.12 4.41
C GLY A 41 4.38 -1.08 3.41
N VAL A 42 4.69 -2.29 3.89
CA VAL A 42 5.25 -3.36 3.07
C VAL A 42 4.36 -4.59 3.20
N ILE A 43 3.86 -5.08 2.06
CA ILE A 43 3.18 -6.39 2.01
C ILE A 43 4.26 -7.45 1.94
N GLN A 44 4.28 -8.34 2.93
CA GLN A 44 5.27 -9.40 3.08
C GLN A 44 4.77 -10.67 2.39
N GLU A 45 5.48 -11.14 1.37
CA GLU A 45 5.06 -12.30 0.58
C GLU A 45 6.26 -13.13 0.09
N ARG A 46 6.01 -14.42 -0.14
CA ARG A 46 7.04 -15.36 -0.61
C ARG A 46 6.46 -16.35 -1.60
N ASP A 47 7.24 -16.67 -2.62
CA ASP A 47 6.98 -17.79 -3.53
C ASP A 47 8.21 -18.71 -3.57
N GLY A 48 8.14 -19.80 -2.80
CA GLY A 48 9.28 -20.68 -2.57
C GLY A 48 10.48 -19.91 -1.98
N ALA A 49 11.57 -19.84 -2.75
CA ALA A 49 12.78 -19.11 -2.37
C ALA A 49 12.76 -17.61 -2.75
N HIS A 50 11.75 -17.16 -3.50
CA HIS A 50 11.62 -15.79 -3.95
C HIS A 50 10.94 -14.94 -2.88
N VAL A 51 11.59 -13.85 -2.49
CA VAL A 51 10.99 -12.79 -1.66
C VAL A 51 10.23 -11.86 -2.59
N LEU A 52 8.93 -11.70 -2.33
CA LEU A 52 8.01 -10.88 -3.12
C LEU A 52 7.50 -9.67 -2.32
N ASP A 53 8.23 -9.30 -1.27
CA ASP A 53 7.93 -8.13 -0.47
C ASP A 53 7.74 -6.90 -1.34
N THR A 54 6.60 -6.25 -1.16
CA THR A 54 6.16 -5.14 -2.01
C THR A 54 5.89 -3.93 -1.15
N GLU A 55 6.69 -2.88 -1.33
CA GLU A 55 6.42 -1.57 -0.74
C GLU A 55 5.22 -0.93 -1.44
N VAL A 56 4.25 -0.47 -0.66
CA VAL A 56 3.00 0.10 -1.16
C VAL A 56 2.80 1.52 -0.65
N TRP A 57 2.10 2.31 -1.46
CA TRP A 57 2.01 3.75 -1.31
C TRP A 57 0.57 4.22 -1.26
N ALA A 58 0.32 5.31 -0.53
CA ALA A 58 -0.97 5.95 -0.44
C ALA A 58 -0.89 7.41 -0.86
N GLY A 59 -1.88 7.84 -1.65
CA GLY A 59 -2.03 9.24 -2.02
C GLY A 59 -2.77 10.04 -0.94
N PRO A 60 -2.80 11.38 -1.05
CA PRO A 60 -3.55 12.25 -0.14
C PRO A 60 -5.03 11.86 0.02
N CYS A 61 -5.61 11.21 -0.98
CA CYS A 61 -6.98 10.68 -0.96
C CYS A 61 -7.24 9.61 0.11
N CYS A 62 -6.21 8.96 0.66
CA CYS A 62 -6.34 7.89 1.65
C CYS A 62 -5.34 7.97 2.80
N ALA A 63 -4.32 8.83 2.72
CA ALA A 63 -3.29 8.99 3.75
C ALA A 63 -3.66 9.96 4.88
N GLY A 64 -4.63 10.86 4.66
CA GLY A 64 -5.01 11.92 5.60
C GLY A 64 -6.30 11.66 6.38
N GLY A 65 -6.58 10.39 6.73
CA GLY A 65 -7.72 10.02 7.57
C GLY A 65 -7.52 10.41 9.03
#